data_AF-A0A2S7XMX9-F1
#
_entry.id   AF-A0A2S7XMX9-F1
#
_cell.length_a   1.000
_cell.length_b   1.000
_cell.length_c   1.000
_cell.angle_alpha   90.00
_cell.angle_beta   90.00
_cell.angle_gamma   90.00
#
_symmetry.space_group_name_H-M   'P 1'
#
loop_
_entity.id
_entity.type
_entity.pdbx_description
1 polymer ?
#
loop_
_entity_poly.entity_id
_entity_poly.type
_entity_poly.pdbx_seq_one_letter_code
_entity_poly.pdbx_strand_id
1 'polypeptide(L)'
;MQQREAVNHILNSGHHLLNLINEVLDLARIESGLLDLHLENVAFLPLLDEVIGLSHPAAAARQITIYRDVSVKNYGYKRTKGD
;
A
#
# COMPACT_ATOMS: atom_id res chain seq x y z
N MET A 1 0.97 -36.07 3.47
CA MET A 1 0.66 -34.75 4.06
C MET A 1 1.92 -34.02 4.53
N GLN A 2 2.82 -34.65 5.27
CA GLN A 2 4.04 -34.02 5.82
C GLN A 2 4.93 -33.29 4.79
N GLN A 3 5.15 -33.84 3.59
CA GLN A 3 6.00 -33.19 2.59
C GLN A 3 5.38 -31.88 2.05
N ARG A 4 4.06 -31.80 1.93
CA ARG A 4 3.36 -30.58 1.48
C ARG A 4 3.40 -29.49 2.55
N GLU A 5 3.29 -29.87 3.82
CA GLU A 5 3.42 -28.93 4.95
C GLU A 5 4.85 -28.39 5.07
N ALA A 6 5.87 -29.24 4.91
CA ALA A 6 7.27 -28.81 4.89
C ALA A 6 7.54 -27.81 3.74
N VAL A 7 7.05 -28.10 2.53
CA VAL A 7 7.17 -27.19 1.38
C VAL A 7 6.45 -25.86 1.65
N ASN A 8 5.22 -25.89 2.16
CA ASN A 8 4.49 -24.69 2.53
C ASN A 8 5.24 -23.87 3.59
N HIS A 9 5.86 -24.53 4.56
CA HIS A 9 6.59 -23.85 5.62
C HIS A 9 7.85 -23.14 5.07
N ILE A 10 8.59 -23.80 4.17
CA ILE A 10 9.73 -23.21 3.47
C ILE A 10 9.30 -22.01 2.64
N LEU A 11 8.21 -22.12 1.88
CA LEU A 11 7.67 -21.03 1.07
C LEU A 11 7.27 -19.82 1.92
N ASN A 12 6.54 -20.06 3.02
CA ASN A 12 6.13 -18.98 3.92
C ASN A 12 7.33 -18.27 4.55
N SER A 13 8.33 -19.04 5.03
CA SER A 13 9.55 -18.47 5.58
C SER A 13 10.36 -17.67 4.53
N GLY A 14 10.40 -18.15 3.29
CA GLY A 14 11.02 -17.44 2.18
C GLY A 14 10.32 -16.12 1.86
N HIS A 15 8.98 -16.11 1.82
CA HIS A 15 8.19 -14.89 1.66
C HIS A 15 8.41 -13.91 2.81
N HIS A 16 8.46 -14.38 4.06
CA HIS A 16 8.74 -13.53 5.22
C HIS A 16 10.13 -12.89 5.15
N LEU A 17 11.16 -13.65 4.76
CA LEU A 17 12.50 -13.11 4.59
C LEU A 17 12.55 -12.07 3.47
N LEU A 18 11.89 -12.34 2.33
CA LEU A 18 11.83 -11.40 1.23
C LEU A 18 11.15 -10.08 1.64
N ASN A 19 10.07 -10.15 2.42
CA ASN A 19 9.41 -8.95 2.95
C ASN A 19 10.35 -8.14 3.86
N LEU A 20 11.07 -8.80 4.77
CA LEU A 20 12.06 -8.12 5.62
C LEU A 20 13.18 -7.46 4.80
N ILE A 21 13.65 -8.12 3.75
CA ILE A 21 14.66 -7.54 2.84
C ILE A 21 14.10 -6.27 2.18
N ASN A 22 12.87 -6.32 1.67
CA ASN A 22 12.23 -5.17 1.05
C ASN A 22 12.05 -4.01 2.04
N GLU A 23 11.61 -4.29 3.26
CA GLU A 23 11.47 -3.27 4.33
C GLU A 23 12.80 -2.59 4.65
N VAL A 24 13.90 -3.36 4.74
CA VAL A 24 15.25 -2.82 4.99
C VAL A 24 15.74 -1.98 3.82
N LEU A 25 15.50 -2.42 2.57
CA LEU A 25 15.89 -1.67 1.37
C LEU A 25 15.11 -0.35 1.25
N ASP A 26 13.81 -0.37 1.53
CA ASP A 26 12.99 0.83 1.51
C ASP A 26 13.42 1.82 2.60
N LEU A 27 13.72 1.34 3.81
CA LEU A 27 14.27 2.17 4.87
C LEU A 27 15.61 2.80 4.46
N ALA A 28 16.53 2.01 3.91
CA ALA A 28 17.83 2.51 3.46
C ALA A 28 17.70 3.58 2.37
N ARG A 29 16.73 3.45 1.44
CA ARG A 29 16.45 4.47 0.42
C ARG A 29 15.92 5.77 1.02
N ILE A 30 15.08 5.67 2.04
CA ILE A 30 14.58 6.84 2.77
C ILE A 30 15.73 7.55 3.51
N GLU A 31 16.54 6.81 4.26
CA GLU A 31 17.63 7.37 5.09
C GLU A 31 18.78 7.98 4.26
N SER A 32 19.08 7.40 3.11
CA SER A 32 20.09 7.92 2.18
C SER A 32 19.62 9.11 1.35
N GLY A 33 18.34 9.50 1.46
CA GLY A 33 17.74 10.56 0.65
C GLY A 33 17.62 10.19 -0.84
N LEU A 34 17.72 8.91 -1.19
CA LEU A 34 17.63 8.39 -2.56
C LEU A 34 16.20 8.08 -3.00
N LEU A 35 15.20 8.40 -2.18
CA LEU A 35 13.79 8.28 -2.55
C LEU A 35 13.41 9.43 -3.49
N ASP A 36 13.36 9.15 -4.79
CA ASP A 36 12.80 10.07 -5.79
C ASP A 36 11.26 10.05 -5.72
N LEU A 37 10.65 11.22 -5.56
CA LEU A 37 9.21 11.39 -5.46
C LEU A 37 8.69 12.08 -6.72
N HIS A 38 7.86 11.38 -7.48
CA HIS A 38 7.19 11.93 -8.65
C HIS A 38 5.78 12.38 -8.28
N LEU A 39 5.57 13.70 -8.22
CA LEU A 39 4.26 14.27 -7.95
C LEU A 39 3.39 14.24 -9.20
N GLU A 40 2.24 13.58 -9.11
CA GLU A 40 1.27 13.46 -10.20
C GLU A 40 -0.17 13.58 -9.71
N ASN A 41 -1.08 13.89 -10.63
CA ASN A 41 -2.50 13.92 -10.33
C ASN A 41 -3.03 12.49 -10.20
N VAL A 42 -3.37 12.09 -8.98
CA VAL A 42 -3.98 10.79 -8.71
C VAL A 42 -5.49 10.91 -8.55
N ALA A 43 -6.22 9.94 -9.10
CA ALA A 43 -7.65 9.81 -8.86
C ALA A 43 -7.86 9.25 -7.44
N PHE A 44 -7.84 10.14 -6.44
CA PHE A 44 -7.85 9.75 -5.02
C PHE A 44 -9.07 8.94 -4.61
N LEU A 45 -10.28 9.31 -5.07
CA LEU A 45 -11.50 8.61 -4.66
C LEU A 45 -11.51 7.15 -5.18
N PRO A 46 -11.24 6.87 -6.48
CA PRO A 46 -11.08 5.50 -6.97
C PRO A 46 -9.97 4.71 -6.29
N LEU A 47 -8.80 5.33 -6.08
CA LEU A 47 -7.67 4.68 -5.39
C LEU A 47 -8.07 4.24 -3.97
N LEU A 48 -8.78 5.09 -3.25
CA LEU A 48 -9.24 4.76 -1.90
C LEU A 48 -10.25 3.60 -1.90
N ASP A 49 -11.16 3.55 -2.88
CA ASP A 49 -12.12 2.46 -3.01
C ASP A 49 -11.42 1.12 -3.33
N GLU A 50 -10.37 1.14 -4.15
CA GLU A 50 -9.54 -0.03 -4.42
C GLU A 50 -8.85 -0.55 -3.15
N VAL A 51 -8.21 0.34 -2.38
CA VAL A 51 -7.53 -0.02 -1.12
C VAL A 51 -8.50 -0.62 -0.09
N ILE A 52 -9.69 -0.04 0.04
CA ILE A 52 -10.74 -0.58 0.91
C ILE A 52 -11.17 -1.96 0.41
N GLY A 53 -11.36 -2.12 -0.90
CA GLY A 53 -11.70 -3.40 -1.53
C GLY A 53 -10.66 -4.49 -1.26
N LEU A 54 -9.36 -4.18 -1.40
CA LEU A 54 -8.26 -5.11 -1.10
C LEU A 54 -8.20 -5.50 0.38
N SER A 55 -8.55 -4.58 1.27
CA SER A 55 -8.51 -4.78 2.72
C SER A 55 -9.76 -5.49 3.26
N HIS A 56 -10.87 -5.47 2.50
CA HIS A 56 -12.17 -5.95 2.95
C HIS A 56 -12.17 -7.42 3.39
N PRO A 57 -11.57 -8.39 2.66
CA PRO A 57 -11.56 -9.79 3.08
C PRO A 57 -10.87 -9.99 4.44
N ALA A 58 -9.75 -9.32 4.67
CA ALA A 58 -9.00 -9.41 5.92
C ALA A 58 -9.77 -8.77 7.11
N ALA A 59 -10.46 -7.66 6.86
CA ALA A 59 -11.30 -7.00 7.86
C ALA A 59 -12.55 -7.84 8.20
N ALA A 60 -13.23 -8.38 7.17
CA ALA A 60 -14.41 -9.22 7.35
C ALA A 60 -14.10 -10.51 8.14
N ALA A 61 -12.94 -11.14 7.88
CA ALA A 61 -12.48 -12.30 8.64
C ALA A 61 -12.29 -12.04 10.14
N ARG A 62 -12.17 -10.77 10.54
CA ARG A 62 -11.98 -10.32 11.93
C ARG A 62 -13.18 -9.51 12.46
N GLN A 63 -14.29 -9.46 11.74
CA GLN A 63 -15.48 -8.65 12.07
C GLN A 63 -15.17 -7.16 12.26
N ILE A 64 -14.21 -6.63 11.50
CA ILE A 64 -13.83 -5.23 11.51
C ILE A 64 -14.56 -4.49 10.38
N THR A 65 -15.20 -3.37 10.70
CA THR A 65 -15.80 -2.48 9.70
C THR A 65 -14.84 -1.37 9.32
N ILE A 66 -14.62 -1.17 8.03
CA ILE A 66 -13.83 -0.07 7.48
C ILE A 66 -14.78 1.06 7.09
N TYR A 67 -14.58 2.25 7.66
CA TYR A 67 -15.32 3.45 7.30
C TYR A 67 -14.44 4.39 6.49
N ARG A 68 -15.06 5.03 5.50
CA ARG A 68 -14.45 6.09 4.71
C ARG A 68 -14.98 7.43 5.18
N ASP A 69 -14.10 8.27 5.70
CA ASP A 69 -14.39 9.67 6.00
C ASP A 69 -13.49 10.56 5.15
N VAL A 70 -14.05 11.14 4.08
CA VAL A 70 -13.32 12.01 3.16
C VAL A 70 -14.03 13.34 3.06
N SER A 71 -13.44 14.35 3.67
CA SER A 71 -13.82 15.75 3.43
C SER A 71 -13.20 16.22 2.10
N VAL A 72 -14.00 16.27 1.04
CA VAL A 72 -13.56 16.85 -0.24
C VAL A 72 -13.47 18.37 -0.08
N LYS A 73 -12.30 18.87 0.32
CA LYS A 73 -11.97 20.29 0.15
C LYS A 73 -11.68 20.50 -1.33
N ASN A 74 -12.45 21.33 -2.00
CA ASN A 74 -12.15 21.81 -3.35
C ASN A 74 -10.85 22.62 -3.34
N TYR A 75 -9.71 21.94 -3.39
CA TYR A 75 -8.45 22.57 -3.78
C TYR A 75 -8.59 22.88 -5.26
N GLY A 76 -9.09 24.08 -5.56
CA GLY A 76 -9.10 24.62 -6.91
C GLY A 76 -7.66 24.65 -7.42
N TYR A 77 -7.36 23.81 -8.40
CA TYR A 77 -6.18 23.96 -9.24
C TYR A 77 -6.22 25.36 -9.83
N LYS A 78 -5.46 26.30 -9.24
CA LYS A 78 -5.18 27.58 -9.88
C LYS A 78 -4.41 27.23 -11.15
N ARG A 79 -5.07 27.36 -12.30
CA ARG A 79 -4.36 27.48 -13.57
C ARG A 79 -3.35 28.61 -13.39
N THR A 80 -2.06 28.28 -13.34
CA THR A 80 -1.01 29.27 -13.57
C THR A 80 -1.26 29.78 -14.98
N LYS A 81 -1.76 31.00 -15.05
CA LYS A 81 -1.97 31.75 -16.28
C LYS A 81 -0.61 31.86 -16.99
N GLY A 82 -0.41 31.05 -18.02
CA GLY A 82 0.41 31.44 -19.16
C GLY A 82 -0.49 32.28 -20.06
N ASP A 83 -0.28 33.60 -20.00
CA ASP A 83 -0.53 34.65 -21.01
C ASP A 83 -0.29 36.02 -20.35
#